data_AF-A0A7G9FTE2-F1
#
_entry.id   AF-A0A7G9FTE2-F1
#
_cell.length_a   1.000
_cell.length_b   1.000
_cell.length_c   1.000
_cell.angle_alpha   90.00
_cell.angle_beta   90.00
_cell.angle_gamma   90.00
#
_symmetry.space_group_name_H-M   'P 1'
#
loop_
_entity.id
_entity.type
_entity.pdbx_description
1 polymer ?
#
loop_
_entity_poly.entity_id
_entity_poly.type
_entity_poly.pdbx_seq_one_letter_code
_entity_poly.pdbx_strand_id
1 'polypeptide(L)'
;MIEMINFEDCPINDRVYSGAAGRKLGVVYEGQNYILKFPGNLKDKQLKNIKMGYSNAPVSEYIGSHVYELIGMPVHETKLGVYKNRVVVGCKDFLSEGENLIEFEKIKSMIYEIPCISDVRKKFYTSMISMRYEKVLLPTFQELVNMRSRGIDMMSL
;
A
#
# COMPACT_ATOMS: atom_id res chain seq x y z
N MET A 1 -6.77 -24.69 -1.16
CA MET A 1 -5.78 -24.41 -0.09
C MET A 1 -5.02 -23.15 -0.49
N ILE A 2 -4.75 -22.24 0.45
CA ILE A 2 -3.87 -21.10 0.18
C ILE A 2 -2.43 -21.63 0.15
N GLU A 3 -1.70 -21.37 -0.93
CA GLU A 3 -0.29 -21.74 -1.04
C GLU A 3 0.57 -20.72 -0.29
N MET A 4 1.48 -21.23 0.55
CA MET A 4 2.41 -20.42 1.33
C MET A 4 3.76 -20.41 0.63
N ILE A 5 4.21 -19.23 0.20
CA ILE A 5 5.47 -19.08 -0.51
C ILE A 5 6.64 -19.12 0.48
N ASN A 6 7.70 -19.84 0.14
CA ASN A 6 8.97 -19.72 0.85
C ASN A 6 9.75 -18.53 0.28
N PHE A 7 9.84 -17.44 1.05
CA PHE A 7 10.62 -16.26 0.65
C PHE A 7 12.07 -16.30 1.14
N GLU A 8 12.49 -17.33 1.88
CA GLU A 8 13.81 -17.40 2.50
C GLU A 8 14.95 -17.45 1.48
N ASP A 9 14.70 -18.12 0.35
CA ASP A 9 15.67 -18.29 -0.74
C ASP A 9 15.60 -17.15 -1.79
N CYS A 10 14.71 -16.17 -1.59
CA CYS A 10 14.58 -15.05 -2.52
C CYS A 10 15.78 -14.08 -2.36
N PRO A 11 16.42 -13.65 -3.47
CA PRO A 11 17.44 -12.61 -3.43
C PRO A 11 16.91 -11.33 -2.76
N ILE A 12 17.70 -10.74 -1.88
CA ILE A 12 17.39 -9.43 -1.28
C ILE A 12 17.69 -8.34 -2.32
N ASN A 13 16.81 -7.34 -2.43
CA ASN A 13 17.06 -6.16 -3.26
C ASN A 13 17.31 -4.91 -2.40
N ASP A 14 17.85 -3.86 -3.02
CA ASP A 14 18.22 -2.60 -2.36
C ASP A 14 17.08 -1.57 -2.33
N ARG A 15 15.85 -1.97 -2.68
CA ARG A 15 14.70 -1.05 -2.67
C ARG A 15 14.37 -0.66 -1.24
N VAL A 16 14.35 0.66 -0.99
CA VAL A 16 13.97 1.22 0.30
C VAL A 16 12.49 1.59 0.27
N TYR A 17 11.73 1.01 1.20
CA TYR A 17 10.29 1.24 1.29
C TYR A 17 9.95 2.05 2.54
N SER A 18 9.27 3.20 2.35
CA SER A 18 8.87 4.12 3.42
C SER A 18 7.77 3.54 4.32
N GLY A 19 7.52 4.21 5.46
CA GLY A 19 6.37 3.98 6.35
C GLY A 19 6.74 3.38 7.71
N ALA A 20 6.15 3.90 8.78
CA ALA A 20 6.53 3.63 10.18
C ALA A 20 6.05 2.27 10.74
N ALA A 21 5.17 1.57 10.03
CA ALA A 21 4.57 0.33 10.52
C ALA A 21 5.46 -0.89 10.22
N GLY A 22 6.09 -1.42 11.27
CA GLY A 22 6.74 -2.74 11.26
C GLY A 22 8.02 -2.81 10.41
N ARG A 23 8.67 -3.97 10.48
CA ARG A 23 9.86 -4.27 9.67
C ARG A 23 9.44 -4.56 8.24
N LYS A 24 10.25 -4.11 7.28
CA LYS A 24 10.13 -4.37 5.84
C LYS A 24 11.42 -4.95 5.29
N LEU A 25 11.33 -5.76 4.24
CA LEU A 25 12.48 -6.30 3.51
C LEU A 25 12.14 -6.37 2.02
N GLY A 26 13.00 -5.83 1.17
CA GLY A 26 12.86 -5.97 -0.28
C GLY A 26 13.46 -7.30 -0.76
N VAL A 27 12.71 -8.04 -1.57
CA VAL A 27 13.15 -9.30 -2.18
C VAL A 27 12.77 -9.37 -3.65
N VAL A 28 13.45 -10.23 -4.41
CA VAL A 28 13.10 -10.58 -5.78
C VAL A 28 12.45 -11.96 -5.79
N TYR A 29 11.20 -12.04 -6.26
CA TYR A 29 10.47 -13.29 -6.44
C TYR A 29 9.92 -13.35 -7.86
N GLU A 30 10.22 -14.45 -8.57
CA GLU A 30 9.84 -14.64 -9.99
C GLU A 30 10.25 -13.47 -10.91
N GLY A 31 11.44 -12.91 -10.66
CA GLY A 31 11.99 -11.79 -11.45
C GLY A 31 11.33 -10.43 -11.15
N GLN A 32 10.44 -10.34 -10.16
CA GLN A 32 9.73 -9.12 -9.77
C GLN A 32 10.13 -8.70 -8.35
N ASN A 33 10.12 -7.40 -8.08
CA ASN A 33 10.40 -6.89 -6.73
C ASN A 33 9.17 -7.02 -5.84
N TYR A 34 9.38 -7.46 -4.60
CA TYR A 34 8.36 -7.55 -3.56
C TYR A 34 8.86 -6.92 -2.26
N ILE A 35 7.93 -6.30 -1.53
CA ILE A 35 8.09 -5.85 -0.15
C ILE A 35 7.54 -6.92 0.77
N LEU A 36 8.40 -7.55 1.57
CA LEU A 36 7.94 -8.38 2.68
C LEU A 36 7.58 -7.50 3.88
N LYS A 37 6.31 -7.52 4.29
CA LYS A 37 5.85 -6.88 5.53
C LYS A 37 5.78 -7.93 6.64
N PHE A 38 6.48 -7.67 7.73
CA PHE A 38 6.57 -8.58 8.87
C PHE A 38 5.48 -8.29 9.91
N PRO A 39 5.07 -9.29 10.70
CA PRO A 39 4.19 -9.06 11.84
C PRO A 39 4.93 -8.19 12.86
N GLY A 40 4.23 -7.18 13.39
CA GLY A 40 4.72 -6.40 14.52
C GLY A 40 4.86 -7.27 15.78
N ASN A 41 5.82 -6.91 16.65
CA ASN A 41 5.93 -7.52 17.98
C ASN A 41 4.77 -7.02 18.84
N LEU A 42 3.84 -7.91 19.22
CA LEU A 42 2.71 -7.56 20.09
C LEU A 42 3.04 -7.63 21.59
N LYS A 43 4.28 -7.98 21.96
CA LYS A 43 4.69 -8.14 23.37
C LYS A 43 4.47 -6.87 24.20
N ASP A 44 4.53 -5.69 23.58
CA ASP A 44 4.34 -4.40 24.26
C ASP A 44 2.87 -3.92 24.26
N LYS A 45 1.97 -4.59 23.52
CA LYS A 45 0.53 -4.27 23.46
C LYS A 45 -0.27 -5.33 24.23
N GLN A 46 -0.10 -5.35 25.55
CA GLN A 46 -0.90 -6.21 26.42
C GLN A 46 -2.36 -5.73 26.48
N LEU A 47 -3.19 -6.24 25.56
CA LEU A 47 -4.64 -6.24 25.74
C LEU A 47 -4.97 -7.28 26.82
N LYS A 48 -5.63 -6.84 27.91
CA LYS A 48 -6.10 -7.73 28.97
C LYS A 48 -6.88 -8.89 28.33
N ASN A 49 -6.42 -10.12 28.54
CA ASN A 49 -7.04 -11.40 28.14
C ASN A 49 -6.77 -11.93 26.71
N ILE A 50 -5.81 -11.39 25.95
CA ILE A 50 -5.42 -11.99 24.66
C ILE A 50 -3.90 -12.28 24.65
N LYS A 51 -3.53 -13.57 24.79
CA LYS A 51 -2.15 -14.03 24.58
C LYS A 51 -1.87 -14.16 23.07
N MET A 52 -1.68 -13.05 22.36
CA MET A 52 -1.21 -13.06 20.96
C MET A 52 0.29 -12.77 20.91
N GLY A 53 1.08 -13.76 20.50
CA GLY A 53 2.55 -13.62 20.40
C GLY A 53 3.03 -12.82 19.18
N TYR A 54 2.17 -12.62 18.19
CA TYR A 54 2.48 -11.99 16.90
C TYR A 54 1.26 -11.27 16.31
N SER A 55 1.50 -10.20 15.54
CA SER A 55 0.45 -9.43 14.88
C SER A 55 -0.15 -10.19 13.68
N ASN A 56 -1.47 -10.09 13.49
CA ASN A 56 -2.16 -10.57 12.28
C ASN A 56 -1.97 -9.65 11.07
N ALA A 57 -1.16 -8.59 11.19
CA ALA A 57 -0.97 -7.59 10.12
C ALA A 57 -0.67 -8.18 8.73
N PRO A 58 0.22 -9.18 8.56
CA PRO A 58 0.46 -9.77 7.24
C PRO A 58 -0.80 -10.39 6.63
N VAL A 59 -1.58 -11.11 7.43
CA VAL A 59 -2.82 -11.77 6.99
C VAL A 59 -3.90 -10.72 6.70
N SER A 60 -4.03 -9.69 7.54
CA SER A 60 -4.97 -8.59 7.32
C SER A 60 -4.68 -7.82 6.03
N GLU A 61 -3.40 -7.58 5.71
CA GLU A 61 -3.00 -6.94 4.45
C GLU A 61 -3.36 -7.80 3.24
N TYR A 62 -3.08 -9.11 3.29
CA TYR A 62 -3.45 -10.04 2.22
C TYR A 62 -4.96 -10.04 1.98
N ILE A 63 -5.76 -10.26 3.03
CA ILE A 63 -7.23 -10.29 2.94
C ILE A 63 -7.76 -8.95 2.45
N GLY A 64 -7.30 -7.84 3.03
CA GLY A 64 -7.75 -6.49 2.65
C GLY A 64 -7.49 -6.19 1.18
N SER A 65 -6.30 -6.57 0.67
CA SER A 65 -5.96 -6.36 -0.73
C SER A 65 -6.84 -7.21 -1.66
N HIS A 66 -7.08 -8.48 -1.33
CA HIS A 66 -7.95 -9.32 -2.14
C HIS A 66 -9.42 -8.89 -2.10
N VAL A 67 -9.90 -8.32 -0.98
CA VAL A 67 -11.24 -7.70 -0.93
C VAL A 67 -11.33 -6.52 -1.89
N TYR A 68 -10.31 -5.65 -1.93
CA TYR A 68 -10.26 -4.55 -2.89
C TYR A 68 -10.23 -5.05 -4.34
N GLU A 69 -9.45 -6.08 -4.64
CA GLU A 69 -9.42 -6.70 -5.96
C GLU A 69 -10.79 -7.26 -6.36
N LEU A 70 -11.47 -7.97 -5.46
CA LEU A 70 -12.80 -8.55 -5.70
C LEU A 70 -13.87 -7.50 -6.03
N ILE A 71 -13.77 -6.29 -5.47
CA ILE A 71 -14.68 -5.19 -5.79
C ILE A 71 -14.20 -4.34 -6.99
N GLY A 72 -13.17 -4.80 -7.69
CA GLY A 72 -12.63 -4.16 -8.89
C GLY A 72 -11.77 -2.93 -8.62
N MET A 73 -11.35 -2.71 -7.36
CA MET A 73 -10.45 -1.60 -7.01
C MET A 73 -9.00 -1.95 -7.38
N PRO A 74 -8.28 -1.05 -8.07
CA PRO A 74 -6.84 -1.21 -8.28
C PRO A 74 -6.13 -1.31 -6.94
N VAL A 75 -5.40 -2.39 -6.75
CA VAL A 75 -4.67 -2.70 -5.52
C VAL A 75 -3.41 -3.47 -5.88
N HIS A 76 -2.39 -3.37 -5.05
CA HIS A 76 -1.14 -4.08 -5.27
C HIS A 76 -1.34 -5.58 -5.08
N GLU A 77 -0.64 -6.38 -5.87
CA GLU A 77 -0.66 -7.84 -5.75
C GLU A 77 -0.04 -8.27 -4.42
N THR A 78 -0.67 -9.21 -3.73
CA THR A 78 -0.16 -9.74 -2.45
C THR A 78 -0.06 -11.26 -2.48
N LYS A 79 0.98 -11.81 -1.83
CA LYS A 79 1.14 -13.25 -1.62
C LYS A 79 1.49 -13.54 -0.17
N LEU A 80 0.86 -14.54 0.42
CA LEU A 80 1.22 -15.03 1.75
C LEU A 80 2.43 -15.95 1.66
N GLY A 81 3.30 -15.86 2.66
CA GLY A 81 4.48 -16.71 2.71
C GLY A 81 5.15 -16.77 4.06
N VAL A 82 6.29 -17.44 4.09
CA VAL A 82 7.12 -17.65 5.26
C VAL A 82 8.53 -17.14 4.96
N TYR A 83 9.11 -16.44 5.94
CA TYR A 83 10.52 -16.02 5.92
C TYR A 83 11.10 -16.20 7.32
N LYS A 84 12.16 -17.00 7.47
CA LYS A 84 12.80 -17.29 8.78
C LYS A 84 11.79 -17.71 9.84
N ASN A 85 10.94 -18.68 9.48
CA ASN A 85 9.88 -19.24 10.33
C ASN A 85 8.83 -18.21 10.82
N ARG A 86 8.61 -17.12 10.09
CA ARG A 86 7.57 -16.13 10.37
C ARG A 86 6.63 -15.98 9.17
N VAL A 87 5.32 -15.93 9.45
CA VAL A 87 4.33 -15.56 8.43
C VAL A 87 4.54 -14.11 8.01
N VAL A 88 4.67 -13.88 6.71
CA VAL A 88 4.83 -12.57 6.08
C VAL A 88 3.85 -12.43 4.93
N VAL A 89 3.66 -11.19 4.47
CA VAL A 89 2.98 -10.90 3.21
C VAL A 89 3.99 -10.22 2.29
N GLY A 90 4.13 -10.76 1.09
CA GLY A 90 4.86 -10.12 0.00
C GLY A 90 3.90 -9.25 -0.80
N CYS A 91 4.15 -7.94 -0.82
CA CYS A 91 3.44 -6.97 -1.65
C CYS A 91 4.28 -6.68 -2.89
N LYS A 92 3.79 -6.96 -4.09
CA LYS A 92 4.51 -6.68 -5.33
C LYS A 92 4.78 -5.17 -5.46
N ASP A 93 6.00 -4.82 -5.81
CA ASP A 93 6.34 -3.45 -6.18
C ASP A 93 5.67 -3.13 -7.53
N PHE A 94 4.80 -2.13 -7.52
CA PHE A 94 4.04 -1.72 -8.71
C PHE A 94 4.72 -0.57 -9.46
N LEU A 95 5.86 -0.06 -8.98
CA LEU A 95 6.59 1.01 -9.63
C LEU A 95 7.48 0.46 -10.75
N SER A 96 7.34 1.05 -11.93
CA SER A 96 8.23 0.81 -13.07
C SER A 96 9.58 1.52 -12.88
N GLU A 97 10.55 1.21 -13.73
CA GLU A 97 11.83 1.91 -13.72
C GLU A 97 11.64 3.42 -14.00
N GLY A 98 12.22 4.26 -13.14
CA GLY A 98 12.08 5.71 -13.20
C GLY A 98 10.82 6.29 -12.53
N GLU A 99 9.87 5.45 -12.09
CA GLU A 99 8.68 5.92 -11.38
C GLU A 99 8.93 6.16 -9.89
N ASN A 100 8.22 7.13 -9.32
CA ASN A 100 8.25 7.45 -7.90
C ASN A 100 6.83 7.54 -7.34
N LEU A 101 6.60 6.88 -6.21
CA LEU A 101 5.35 7.03 -5.46
C LEU A 101 5.39 8.30 -4.60
N ILE A 102 4.47 9.22 -4.85
CA ILE A 102 4.26 10.41 -4.01
C ILE A 102 2.98 10.23 -3.20
N GLU A 103 3.13 10.10 -1.89
CA GLU A 103 2.00 10.03 -0.96
C GLU A 103 1.23 11.36 -0.98
N PHE A 104 -0.10 11.29 -1.07
CA PHE A 104 -0.94 12.49 -1.16
C PHE A 104 -0.73 13.48 -0.01
N GLU A 105 -0.50 12.97 1.21
CA GLU A 105 -0.21 13.78 2.39
C GLU A 105 1.08 14.61 2.23
N LYS A 106 2.11 14.03 1.58
CA LYS A 106 3.40 14.70 1.33
C LYS A 106 3.30 15.82 0.32
N ILE A 107 2.31 15.81 -0.58
CA ILE A 107 2.14 16.89 -1.56
C ILE A 107 1.95 18.23 -0.84
N LYS A 108 1.22 18.24 0.28
CA LYS A 108 1.02 19.46 1.07
C LYS A 108 2.33 19.97 1.67
N SER A 109 3.13 19.09 2.30
CA SER A 109 4.42 19.49 2.86
C SER A 109 5.39 19.99 1.78
N MET A 110 5.44 19.31 0.63
CA MET A 110 6.25 19.73 -0.52
C MET A 110 5.90 21.15 -0.99
N ILE A 111 4.60 21.52 -1.04
CA ILE A 111 4.19 22.88 -1.38
C ILE A 111 4.71 23.89 -0.36
N TYR A 112 4.66 23.57 0.94
CA TYR A 112 5.13 24.48 1.98
C TYR A 112 6.65 24.68 1.96
N GLU A 113 7.41 23.71 1.45
CA GLU A 113 8.88 23.77 1.33
C GLU A 113 9.36 24.63 0.15
N ILE A 114 8.50 24.96 -0.82
CA ILE A 114 8.89 25.80 -1.98
C ILE A 114 9.19 27.23 -1.51
N PRO A 115 10.42 27.74 -1.68
CA PRO A 115 10.83 29.03 -1.10
C PRO A 115 10.27 30.24 -1.87
N CYS A 116 10.01 30.11 -3.17
CA CYS A 116 9.64 31.23 -4.05
C CYS A 116 8.14 31.53 -4.12
N ILE A 117 7.30 30.86 -3.32
CA ILE A 117 5.84 31.06 -3.32
C ILE A 117 5.38 31.66 -1.99
N SER A 118 4.47 32.64 -2.06
CA SER A 118 3.92 33.29 -0.87
C SER A 118 3.02 32.37 -0.05
N ASP A 119 2.86 32.64 1.24
CA ASP A 119 1.97 31.87 2.10
C ASP A 119 0.52 31.87 1.63
N VAL A 120 0.07 32.98 1.03
CA VAL A 120 -1.27 33.07 0.42
C VAL A 120 -1.40 32.07 -0.74
N ARG A 121 -0.37 31.97 -1.61
CA ARG A 121 -0.34 30.99 -2.69
C ARG A 121 -0.25 29.55 -2.18
N LYS A 122 0.58 29.29 -1.16
CA LYS A 122 0.68 27.97 -0.50
C LYS A 122 -0.69 27.51 0.02
N LYS A 123 -1.40 28.38 0.75
CA LYS A 123 -2.76 28.12 1.25
C LYS A 123 -3.75 27.88 0.10
N PHE A 124 -3.67 28.67 -0.96
CA PHE A 124 -4.52 28.51 -2.13
C PHE A 124 -4.30 27.14 -2.80
N TYR A 125 -3.05 26.75 -3.07
CA TYR A 125 -2.75 25.47 -3.72
C TYR A 125 -3.14 24.26 -2.88
N THR A 126 -2.86 24.27 -1.57
CA THR A 126 -3.23 23.15 -0.69
C THR A 126 -4.75 23.02 -0.53
N SER A 127 -5.46 24.14 -0.51
CA SER A 127 -6.94 24.17 -0.54
C SER A 127 -7.47 23.59 -1.85
N MET A 128 -6.94 24.05 -2.99
CA MET A 128 -7.34 23.56 -4.31
C MET A 128 -7.12 22.05 -4.49
N ILE A 129 -5.99 21.51 -4.01
CA ILE A 129 -5.70 20.08 -4.08
C ILE A 129 -6.68 19.28 -3.22
N SER A 130 -6.96 19.73 -2.01
CA SER A 130 -7.92 19.07 -1.11
C SER A 130 -9.33 19.08 -1.73
N MET A 131 -9.75 20.23 -2.27
CA MET A 131 -11.04 20.37 -2.95
C MET A 131 -11.16 19.47 -4.18
N ARG A 132 -10.12 19.40 -5.03
CA ARG A 132 -10.13 18.52 -6.20
C ARG A 132 -10.18 17.04 -5.80
N TYR A 133 -9.47 16.65 -4.75
CA TYR A 133 -9.56 15.29 -4.23
C TYR A 133 -10.98 14.96 -3.78
N GLU A 134 -11.58 15.78 -2.92
CA GLU A 134 -12.89 15.51 -2.33
C GLU A 134 -14.06 15.66 -3.30
N LYS A 135 -14.01 16.64 -4.21
CA LYS A 135 -15.15 16.99 -5.07
C LYS A 135 -15.06 16.42 -6.48
N VAL A 136 -13.89 15.97 -6.91
CA VAL A 136 -13.66 15.49 -8.28
C VAL A 136 -13.09 14.08 -8.26
N LEU A 137 -11.87 13.89 -7.76
CA LEU A 137 -11.17 12.61 -7.89
C LEU A 137 -11.83 11.47 -7.13
N LEU A 138 -12.18 11.69 -5.85
CA LEU A 138 -12.77 10.64 -5.00
C LEU A 138 -14.16 10.21 -5.51
N PRO A 139 -15.11 11.12 -5.82
CA PRO A 139 -16.40 10.73 -6.39
C PRO A 139 -16.26 10.02 -7.75
N THR A 140 -15.40 10.53 -8.65
CA THR A 140 -15.16 9.87 -9.94
C THR A 140 -14.58 8.48 -9.76
N PHE A 141 -13.60 8.32 -8.87
CA PHE A 141 -13.02 7.01 -8.57
C PHE A 141 -14.05 6.02 -8.02
N GLN A 142 -14.88 6.45 -7.06
CA GLN A 142 -15.96 5.64 -6.50
C GLN A 142 -16.97 5.21 -7.57
N GLU A 143 -17.33 6.12 -8.48
CA GLU A 143 -18.25 5.79 -9.57
C GLU A 143 -17.63 4.80 -10.57
N LEU A 144 -16.35 4.97 -10.93
CA LEU A 144 -15.64 4.02 -11.79
C LEU A 144 -15.61 2.61 -11.19
N VAL A 145 -15.40 2.51 -9.87
CA VAL A 145 -15.44 1.24 -9.12
C VAL A 145 -16.87 0.65 -9.12
N ASN A 146 -17.90 1.46 -8.92
CA ASN A 146 -19.29 1.05 -9.00
C ASN A 146 -19.68 0.55 -10.41
N MET A 147 -19.20 1.22 -11.46
CA MET A 147 -19.44 0.80 -12.84
C MET A 147 -18.76 -0.55 -13.13
N ARG A 148 -17.49 -0.70 -12.74
CA ARG A 148 -16.74 -1.95 -12.94
C ARG A 148 -17.36 -3.13 -12.18
N SER A 149 -17.79 -2.93 -10.93
CA SER A 149 -18.48 -3.97 -10.15
C SER A 149 -19.84 -4.38 -10.74
N ARG A 150 -20.45 -3.56 -11.59
CA ARG A 150 -21.65 -3.90 -12.39
C ARG A 150 -21.32 -4.55 -13.74
N GLY A 151 -20.04 -4.81 -14.02
CA GLY A 151 -19.60 -5.42 -15.29
C GLY A 151 -19.60 -4.47 -16.48
N ILE A 152 -19.60 -3.15 -16.25
CA ILE A 152 -19.54 -2.14 -17.32
C ILE A 152 -18.07 -1.89 -17.65
N ASP A 153 -17.64 -2.28 -18.85
CA ASP A 153 -16.29 -2.00 -19.36
C ASP A 153 -16.24 -0.63 -20.04
N MET A 154 -15.45 0.28 -19.50
CA MET A 154 -15.30 1.63 -20.02
C MET A 154 -14.45 1.70 -21.30
N MET A 155 -13.70 0.65 -21.64
CA MET A 155 -13.00 0.52 -22.93
C MET A 155 -13.95 0.15 -24.08
N SER A 156 -15.23 -0.12 -23.78
CA SER A 156 -16.26 -0.49 -24.77
C SER A 156 -17.23 0.66 -25.16
N LEU A 157 -17.01 1.86 -24.61
CA LEU A 157 -17.72 3.12 -24.94
C LEU A 157 -16.88 3.96 -25.91
#